data_AF-A0A832WJ19-F1
#
_entry.id   AF-A0A832WJ19-F1
#
_cell.length_a   1.000
_cell.length_b   1.000
_cell.length_c   1.000
_cell.angle_alpha   90.00
_cell.angle_beta   90.00
_cell.angle_gamma   90.00
#
_symmetry.space_group_name_H-M   'P 1'
#
loop_
_entity.id
_entity.type
_entity.pdbx_description
1 polymer ?
#
loop_
_entity_poly.entity_id
_entity_poly.type
_entity_poly.pdbx_seq_one_letter_code
_entity_poly.pdbx_strand_id
1 'polypeptide(L)'
;MAQTQKILYTILGAAILAALAGLAVAIATYQSLSGLLPSLESRLGDISSSIKSLSAEVEGLKAALQARESQLASLNRSLAELAREVRTLRQVAGSPAGVVEVRYARLFTITYEGSVYILTDAMGRRILLVPRGMAQDLAAYYTDKYKPAVVIKYPMERAVYMSSTHVAMAYRLYKEADNAGVLKSIVGIMWGKEYDWYLPEVAEMLKNGSIADVGPAYSPNYELIAKLKPDVVFVYFYPGPYGTESVIKKLEQLGIPYVVINEFQEGDPLGRAEWIKFIAAFYNLTSAAVGIFNGIENKWRGLVSLVADLDRPRVAWFIIYGGVLYPAGAGARELIRLAGGRYAYANYSRVDLEVVLKHKNDVDILVWSGYGVKTIDDIIKIEPRLKELRPVILGRVYAYSPAFYQLSNAYPEKLLEELVWIIHPEAAPPGNFTLFVKLK
;
A
#
# COMPACT_ATOMS: atom_id res chain seq x y z
N MET A 1 -17.62 115.17 -85.42
CA MET A 1 -16.88 113.89 -85.25
C MET A 1 -15.88 113.89 -84.08
N ALA A 2 -15.37 115.02 -83.56
CA ALA A 2 -14.35 115.01 -82.48
C ALA A 2 -14.87 114.76 -81.04
N GLN A 3 -16.17 114.94 -80.77
CA GLN A 3 -16.72 114.90 -79.41
C GLN A 3 -17.18 113.49 -78.97
N THR A 4 -17.64 112.67 -79.92
CA THR A 4 -18.10 111.30 -79.69
C THR A 4 -16.94 110.32 -79.42
N GLN A 5 -15.77 110.54 -80.04
CA GLN A 5 -14.56 109.78 -79.74
C GLN A 5 -14.08 110.03 -78.30
N LYS A 6 -14.13 111.28 -77.81
CA LYS A 6 -13.72 111.62 -76.43
C LYS A 6 -14.53 110.88 -75.37
N ILE A 7 -15.85 110.78 -75.53
CA ILE A 7 -16.72 110.08 -74.56
C ILE A 7 -16.43 108.58 -74.58
N LEU A 8 -16.25 107.98 -75.77
CA LEU A 8 -15.91 106.56 -75.90
C LEU A 8 -14.56 106.23 -75.25
N TYR A 9 -13.52 107.06 -75.45
CA TYR A 9 -12.22 106.91 -74.80
C TYR A 9 -12.30 107.07 -73.27
N THR A 10 -13.21 107.91 -72.77
CA THR A 10 -13.38 108.14 -71.33
C THR A 10 -14.09 106.97 -70.66
N ILE A 11 -15.12 106.41 -71.29
CA ILE A 11 -15.84 105.21 -70.79
C ILE A 11 -14.95 103.97 -70.89
N LEU A 12 -14.21 103.80 -71.99
CA LEU A 12 -13.25 102.70 -72.16
C LEU A 12 -12.13 102.82 -71.11
N GLY A 13 -11.62 104.04 -70.87
CA GLY A 13 -10.63 104.32 -69.84
C GLY A 13 -11.12 104.01 -68.43
N ALA A 14 -12.36 104.38 -68.09
CA ALA A 14 -12.98 104.08 -66.80
C ALA A 14 -13.24 102.58 -66.60
N ALA A 15 -13.68 101.87 -67.64
CA ALA A 15 -13.85 100.41 -67.60
C ALA A 15 -12.51 99.67 -67.47
N ILE A 16 -11.46 100.14 -68.14
CA ILE A 16 -10.09 99.63 -68.01
C ILE A 16 -9.56 99.91 -66.60
N LEU A 17 -9.79 101.09 -66.03
CA LEU A 17 -9.41 101.44 -64.65
C LEU A 17 -10.14 100.60 -63.60
N ALA A 18 -11.44 100.34 -63.77
CA ALA A 18 -12.21 99.48 -62.88
C ALA A 18 -11.76 98.01 -62.98
N ALA A 19 -11.46 97.52 -64.19
CA ALA A 19 -10.89 96.20 -64.41
C ALA A 19 -9.47 96.08 -63.81
N LEU A 20 -8.64 97.11 -63.93
CA LEU A 20 -7.31 97.18 -63.31
C LEU A 20 -7.38 97.26 -61.79
N ALA A 21 -8.34 97.99 -61.23
CA ALA A 21 -8.59 98.05 -59.79
C ALA A 21 -9.10 96.70 -59.25
N GLY A 22 -10.02 96.05 -59.96
CA GLY A 22 -10.48 94.69 -59.66
C GLY A 22 -9.34 93.67 -59.74
N LEU A 23 -8.46 93.78 -60.74
CA LEU A 23 -7.27 92.95 -60.88
C LEU A 23 -6.27 93.21 -59.73
N ALA A 24 -6.08 94.47 -59.31
CA ALA A 24 -5.21 94.81 -58.20
C ALA A 24 -5.73 94.27 -56.86
N VAL A 25 -7.04 94.35 -56.61
CA VAL A 25 -7.67 93.74 -55.43
C VAL A 25 -7.55 92.21 -55.48
N ALA A 26 -7.77 91.59 -56.64
CA ALA A 26 -7.59 90.15 -56.82
C ALA A 26 -6.14 89.72 -56.60
N ILE A 27 -5.15 90.48 -57.08
CA ILE A 27 -3.71 90.25 -56.87
C ILE A 27 -3.36 90.42 -55.38
N ALA A 28 -3.85 91.46 -54.72
CA ALA A 28 -3.60 91.69 -53.28
C ALA A 28 -4.23 90.58 -52.42
N THR A 29 -5.42 90.11 -52.78
CA THR A 29 -6.12 89.01 -52.09
C THR A 29 -5.40 87.68 -52.33
N TYR A 30 -4.93 87.44 -53.56
CA TYR A 30 -4.11 86.28 -53.92
C TYR A 30 -2.76 86.30 -53.18
N GLN A 31 -2.08 87.45 -53.08
CA GLN A 31 -0.84 87.61 -52.32
C GLN A 31 -1.04 87.39 -50.81
N SER A 32 -2.16 87.87 -50.26
CA SER A 32 -2.52 87.64 -48.86
C SER A 32 -2.82 86.16 -48.58
N LEU A 33 -3.57 85.49 -49.46
CA LEU A 33 -3.87 84.06 -49.36
C LEU A 33 -2.63 83.19 -49.60
N SER A 34 -1.81 83.53 -50.59
CA SER A 34 -0.56 82.84 -50.90
C SER A 34 0.47 83.01 -49.79
N GLY A 35 0.44 84.12 -49.04
CA GLY A 35 1.26 84.33 -47.85
C GLY A 35 0.80 83.50 -46.64
N LEU A 36 -0.48 83.16 -46.54
CA LEU A 36 -1.04 82.34 -45.46
C LEU A 36 -0.87 80.83 -45.70
N LEU A 37 -0.84 80.39 -46.96
CA LEU A 37 -0.71 78.99 -47.36
C LEU A 37 0.49 78.27 -46.71
N PRO A 38 1.72 78.81 -46.74
CA PRO A 38 2.89 78.17 -46.11
C PRO A 38 2.73 78.01 -44.59
N SER A 39 2.06 78.96 -43.93
CA SER A 39 1.81 78.89 -42.48
C SER A 39 0.79 77.81 -42.12
N LEU A 40 -0.21 77.60 -42.98
CA LEU A 40 -1.21 76.54 -42.86
C LEU A 40 -0.59 75.17 -43.12
N GLU A 41 0.26 75.04 -44.15
CA GLU A 41 1.01 73.83 -44.46
C GLU A 41 1.97 73.45 -43.33
N SER A 42 2.68 74.42 -42.75
CA SER A 42 3.54 74.21 -41.58
C SER A 42 2.71 73.69 -40.39
N ARG A 43 1.59 74.34 -40.07
CA ARG A 43 0.71 73.91 -38.96
C ARG A 43 0.11 72.52 -39.20
N LEU A 44 -0.26 72.19 -40.43
CA LEU A 44 -0.72 70.85 -40.81
C LEU A 44 0.39 69.81 -40.65
N GLY A 45 1.63 70.17 -40.99
CA GLY A 45 2.83 69.35 -40.75
C GLY A 45 3.06 69.08 -39.26
N ASP A 46 2.98 70.12 -38.42
CA ASP A 46 3.13 70.02 -36.96
C ASP A 46 2.03 69.21 -36.29
N ILE A 47 0.78 69.33 -36.78
CA ILE A 47 -0.34 68.50 -36.32
C ILE A 47 -0.12 67.05 -36.73
N SER A 48 0.30 66.80 -37.97
CA SER A 48 0.58 65.44 -38.47
C SER A 48 1.70 64.76 -37.69
N SER A 49 2.78 65.48 -37.36
CA SER A 49 3.87 64.96 -36.54
C SER A 49 3.40 64.68 -35.10
N SER A 50 2.60 65.57 -34.51
CA SER A 50 2.01 65.39 -33.18
C SER A 50 1.08 64.17 -33.13
N ILE A 51 0.22 63.97 -34.15
CA ILE A 51 -0.65 62.79 -34.26
C ILE A 51 0.17 61.50 -34.36
N LYS A 52 1.27 61.50 -35.13
CA LYS A 52 2.17 60.34 -35.22
C LYS A 52 2.82 60.03 -33.87
N SER A 53 3.27 61.06 -33.15
CA SER A 53 3.84 60.90 -31.80
C SER A 53 2.83 60.32 -30.82
N LEU A 54 1.63 60.89 -30.76
CA LEU A 54 0.54 60.42 -29.91
C LEU A 54 0.12 58.98 -30.25
N SER A 55 0.07 58.63 -31.53
CA SER A 55 -0.23 57.26 -31.97
C SER A 55 0.83 56.27 -31.47
N ALA A 56 2.11 56.63 -31.58
CA ALA A 56 3.21 55.81 -31.07
C ALA A 56 3.16 55.65 -29.54
N GLU A 57 2.85 56.72 -28.80
CA GLU A 57 2.64 56.66 -27.35
C GLU A 57 1.46 55.76 -26.96
N VAL A 58 0.33 55.87 -27.66
CA VAL A 58 -0.85 55.02 -27.43
C VAL A 58 -0.53 53.55 -27.68
N GLU A 59 0.19 53.22 -28.75
CA GLU A 59 0.64 51.85 -29.00
C GLU A 59 1.63 51.35 -27.92
N GLY A 60 2.54 52.21 -27.47
CA GLY A 60 3.43 51.92 -26.34
C GLY A 60 2.67 51.64 -25.04
N LEU A 61 1.65 52.44 -24.73
CA LEU A 61 0.79 52.26 -23.57
C LEU A 61 -0.05 50.98 -23.66
N LYS A 62 -0.57 50.62 -24.85
CA LYS A 62 -1.28 49.36 -25.07
C LYS A 62 -0.38 48.15 -24.82
N ALA A 63 0.85 48.18 -25.35
CA ALA A 63 1.83 47.10 -25.12
C ALA A 63 2.19 46.98 -23.63
N ALA A 64 2.38 48.11 -22.93
CA ALA A 64 2.63 48.12 -21.50
C ALA A 64 1.44 47.57 -20.69
N LEU A 65 0.20 47.89 -21.08
CA LEU A 65 -1.01 47.37 -20.46
C LEU A 65 -1.11 45.85 -20.64
N GLN A 66 -0.90 45.33 -21.85
CA GLN A 66 -0.90 43.88 -22.13
C GLN A 66 0.18 43.14 -21.32
N ALA A 67 1.37 43.73 -21.19
CA ALA A 67 2.44 43.19 -20.36
C ALA A 67 2.03 43.13 -18.87
N ARG A 68 1.39 44.19 -18.36
CA ARG A 68 0.87 44.20 -16.98
C ARG A 68 -0.26 43.22 -16.76
N GLU A 69 -1.20 43.07 -17.70
CA GLU A 69 -2.26 42.06 -17.61
C GLU A 69 -1.69 40.65 -17.56
N SER A 70 -0.66 40.37 -18.36
CA SER A 70 0.06 39.09 -18.33
C SER A 70 0.77 38.85 -16.99
N GLN A 71 1.37 39.89 -16.40
CA GLN A 71 1.96 39.82 -15.05
C GLN A 71 0.91 39.61 -13.95
N LEU A 72 -0.24 40.28 -14.02
CA LEU A 72 -1.34 40.06 -13.07
C LEU A 72 -1.88 38.63 -13.17
N ALA A 73 -2.00 38.09 -14.38
CA ALA A 73 -2.43 36.72 -14.61
C ALA A 73 -1.42 35.68 -14.08
N SER A 74 -0.11 35.95 -14.15
CA SER A 74 0.90 35.07 -13.51
C SER A 74 0.84 35.18 -11.99
N LEU A 75 0.74 36.39 -11.44
CA LEU A 75 0.66 36.60 -9.99
C LEU A 75 -0.58 35.93 -9.39
N ASN A 76 -1.73 36.03 -10.04
CA ASN A 76 -2.97 35.37 -9.60
C ASN A 76 -2.83 33.85 -9.58
N ARG A 77 -2.11 33.25 -10.54
CA ARG A 77 -1.82 31.81 -10.54
C ARG A 77 -0.92 31.42 -9.36
N SER A 78 0.16 32.15 -9.12
CA SER A 78 1.06 31.90 -7.99
C SER A 78 0.37 32.07 -6.65
N LEU A 79 -0.52 33.06 -6.51
CA LEU A 79 -1.28 33.28 -5.27
C LEU A 79 -2.29 32.15 -5.02
N ALA A 80 -2.91 31.62 -6.07
CA ALA A 80 -3.78 30.45 -5.98
C ALA A 80 -3.01 29.16 -5.63
N GLU A 81 -1.77 29.00 -6.09
CA GLU A 81 -0.86 27.91 -5.67
C GLU A 81 -0.51 28.03 -4.18
N LEU A 82 -0.06 29.21 -3.75
CA LEU A 82 0.28 29.46 -2.35
C LEU A 82 -0.91 29.25 -1.41
N ALA A 83 -2.11 29.72 -1.80
CA ALA A 83 -3.33 29.51 -1.03
C ALA A 83 -3.70 28.02 -0.87
N ARG A 84 -3.41 27.19 -1.89
CA ARG A 84 -3.58 25.74 -1.81
C ARG A 84 -2.56 25.12 -0.85
N GLU A 85 -1.29 25.50 -0.98
CA GLU A 85 -0.22 25.00 -0.10
C GLU A 85 -0.48 25.33 1.38
N VAL A 86 -0.86 26.57 1.69
CA VAL A 86 -1.21 27.00 3.05
C VAL A 86 -2.40 26.20 3.60
N ARG A 87 -3.39 25.87 2.76
CA ARG A 87 -4.54 25.04 3.17
C ARG A 87 -4.10 23.63 3.54
N THR A 88 -3.26 23.01 2.72
CA THR A 88 -2.70 21.67 2.97
C THR A 88 -1.89 21.64 4.26
N LEU A 89 -0.99 22.62 4.46
CA LEU A 89 -0.17 22.71 5.66
C LEU A 89 -1.00 22.91 6.94
N ARG A 90 -2.06 23.74 6.88
CA ARG A 90 -2.99 23.89 8.02
C ARG A 90 -3.71 22.59 8.35
N GLN A 91 -4.13 21.83 7.35
CA GLN A 91 -4.78 20.54 7.56
C GLN A 91 -3.83 19.53 8.22
N VAL A 92 -2.57 19.47 7.77
CA VAL A 92 -1.56 18.57 8.35
C VAL A 92 -1.19 19.00 9.77
N ALA A 93 -1.00 20.29 10.03
CA ALA A 93 -0.61 20.80 11.35
C ALA A 93 -1.62 20.47 12.47
N GLY A 94 -2.90 20.33 12.14
CA GLY A 94 -3.96 19.93 13.08
C GLY A 94 -4.23 18.43 13.14
N SER A 95 -3.51 17.63 12.37
CA SER A 95 -3.78 16.19 12.24
C SER A 95 -3.17 15.39 13.38
N PRO A 96 -3.91 14.43 14.00
CA PRO A 96 -3.36 13.59 15.04
C PRO A 96 -2.26 12.69 14.47
N ALA A 97 -1.18 12.51 15.21
CA ALA A 97 -0.13 11.56 14.87
C ALA A 97 0.05 10.54 16.00
N GLY A 98 0.36 9.30 15.65
CA GLY A 98 0.52 8.25 16.65
C GLY A 98 1.05 6.94 16.08
N VAL A 99 1.06 5.93 16.95
CA VAL A 99 1.58 4.59 16.68
C VAL A 99 0.45 3.60 16.91
N VAL A 100 0.30 2.62 16.04
CA VAL A 100 -0.51 1.43 16.34
C VAL A 100 0.39 0.49 17.13
N GLU A 101 -0.05 0.11 18.33
CA GLU A 101 0.76 -0.70 19.23
C GLU A 101 1.12 -2.06 18.63
N VAL A 102 2.41 -2.37 18.56
CA VAL A 102 2.98 -3.66 18.13
C VAL A 102 3.94 -4.11 19.23
N ARG A 103 3.57 -5.15 19.99
CA ARG A 103 4.28 -5.58 21.22
C ARG A 103 5.30 -6.68 20.96
N TYR A 104 4.99 -7.62 20.06
CA TYR A 104 5.68 -8.88 19.86
C TYR A 104 6.40 -8.95 18.51
N ALA A 105 5.75 -8.53 17.43
CA ALA A 105 6.37 -8.50 16.12
C ALA A 105 7.54 -7.50 16.08
N ARG A 106 8.57 -7.84 15.30
CA ARG A 106 9.79 -7.05 15.17
C ARG A 106 10.09 -6.66 13.73
N LEU A 107 9.41 -7.28 12.77
CA LEU A 107 9.69 -7.12 11.35
C LEU A 107 8.78 -6.10 10.65
N PHE A 108 7.86 -5.45 11.37
CA PHE A 108 7.08 -4.34 10.82
C PHE A 108 6.81 -3.25 11.86
N THR A 109 6.47 -2.07 11.37
CA THR A 109 5.95 -0.97 12.19
C THR A 109 4.71 -0.37 11.53
N ILE A 110 3.84 0.26 12.33
CA ILE A 110 2.67 1.00 11.85
C ILE A 110 2.55 2.29 12.65
N THR A 111 2.64 3.41 11.95
CA THR A 111 2.36 4.74 12.48
C THR A 111 1.27 5.40 11.64
N TYR A 112 0.67 6.46 12.15
CA TYR A 112 -0.30 7.26 11.41
C TYR A 112 -0.06 8.75 11.62
N GLU A 113 -0.42 9.53 10.61
CA GLU A 113 -0.48 10.98 10.67
C GLU A 113 -1.74 11.44 9.93
N GLY A 114 -2.65 12.08 10.67
CA GLY A 114 -3.98 12.40 10.18
C GLY A 114 -4.72 11.15 9.73
N SER A 115 -4.95 11.08 8.43
CA SER A 115 -5.65 9.97 7.78
C SER A 115 -4.73 9.09 6.94
N VAL A 116 -3.41 9.19 7.04
CA VAL A 116 -2.50 8.25 6.38
C VAL A 116 -1.89 7.28 7.38
N TYR A 117 -1.61 6.05 6.92
CA TYR A 117 -0.76 5.11 7.64
C TYR A 117 0.61 5.04 6.99
N ILE A 118 1.66 4.99 7.81
CA ILE A 118 3.04 4.80 7.39
C ILE A 118 3.53 3.49 8.02
N LEU A 119 3.79 2.50 7.16
CA LEU A 119 4.21 1.18 7.57
C LEU A 119 5.66 0.94 7.13
N THR A 120 6.34 0.05 7.84
CA THR A 120 7.56 -0.60 7.37
C THR A 120 7.29 -2.08 7.20
N ASP A 121 7.60 -2.65 6.04
CA ASP A 121 7.41 -4.08 5.78
C ASP A 121 8.63 -4.92 6.22
N ALA A 122 8.58 -6.24 6.05
CA ALA A 122 9.64 -7.15 6.52
C ALA A 122 11.01 -6.93 5.87
N MET A 123 11.08 -6.21 4.74
CA MET A 123 12.33 -5.83 4.09
C MET A 123 12.79 -4.41 4.47
N GLY A 124 12.14 -3.77 5.43
CA GLY A 124 12.45 -2.40 5.82
C GLY A 124 11.90 -1.35 4.85
N ARG A 125 11.05 -1.73 3.89
CA ARG A 125 10.52 -0.79 2.90
C ARG A 125 9.37 0.00 3.50
N ARG A 126 9.39 1.31 3.25
CA ARG A 126 8.31 2.20 3.71
C ARG A 126 7.12 2.12 2.78
N ILE A 127 5.95 1.87 3.34
CA ILE A 127 4.67 1.78 2.63
C ILE A 127 3.79 2.93 3.13
N LEU A 128 3.20 3.70 2.21
CA LEU A 128 2.24 4.75 2.56
C LEU A 128 0.84 4.30 2.17
N LEU A 129 -0.06 4.22 3.15
CA LEU A 129 -1.47 3.98 2.88
C LEU A 129 -2.23 5.30 2.94
N VAL A 130 -2.93 5.63 1.86
CA VAL A 130 -3.75 6.84 1.74
C VAL A 130 -5.23 6.45 1.60
N PRO A 131 -6.17 7.21 2.19
CA PRO A 131 -7.58 6.91 2.06
C PRO A 131 -8.03 7.19 0.62
N ARG A 132 -8.92 6.35 0.11
CA ARG A 132 -9.62 6.61 -1.15
C ARG A 132 -10.35 7.95 -1.06
N GLY A 133 -10.20 8.78 -2.10
CA GLY A 133 -10.78 10.13 -2.13
C GLY A 133 -9.93 11.23 -1.49
N MET A 134 -8.73 10.92 -0.97
CA MET A 134 -7.78 11.95 -0.53
C MET A 134 -7.45 12.92 -1.67
N ALA A 135 -7.43 14.23 -1.34
CA ALA A 135 -7.05 15.27 -2.27
C ALA A 135 -5.62 15.06 -2.80
N GLN A 136 -5.40 15.31 -4.09
CA GLN A 136 -4.14 14.97 -4.76
C GLN A 136 -2.93 15.73 -4.21
N ASP A 137 -3.11 16.98 -3.82
CA ASP A 137 -2.11 17.83 -3.18
C ASP A 137 -1.70 17.29 -1.80
N LEU A 138 -2.67 16.85 -1.00
CA LEU A 138 -2.39 16.23 0.30
C LEU A 138 -1.71 14.86 0.14
N ALA A 139 -2.12 14.05 -0.83
CA ALA A 139 -1.46 12.78 -1.14
C ALA A 139 -0.02 13.01 -1.63
N ALA A 140 0.21 14.03 -2.47
CA ALA A 140 1.53 14.43 -2.93
C ALA A 140 2.41 14.92 -1.77
N TYR A 141 1.85 15.72 -0.85
CA TYR A 141 2.54 16.15 0.37
C TYR A 141 3.02 14.95 1.20
N TYR A 142 2.16 13.98 1.50
CA TYR A 142 2.56 12.82 2.29
C TYR A 142 3.55 11.92 1.54
N THR A 143 3.38 11.78 0.22
CA THR A 143 4.33 11.03 -0.62
C THR A 143 5.72 11.69 -0.61
N ASP A 144 5.77 13.02 -0.70
CA ASP A 144 7.02 13.77 -0.65
C ASP A 144 7.67 13.72 0.73
N LYS A 145 6.88 13.93 1.80
CA LYS A 145 7.35 13.88 3.19
C LYS A 145 7.94 12.52 3.54
N TYR A 146 7.26 11.44 3.18
CA TYR A 146 7.63 10.10 3.62
C TYR A 146 8.49 9.35 2.61
N LYS A 147 8.60 9.76 1.34
CA LYS A 147 9.37 9.06 0.30
C LYS A 147 9.15 7.52 0.32
N PRO A 148 7.89 7.05 0.26
CA PRO A 148 7.59 5.63 0.38
C PRO A 148 8.08 4.85 -0.85
N ALA A 149 8.37 3.56 -0.67
CA ALA A 149 8.63 2.64 -1.77
C ALA A 149 7.37 2.40 -2.62
N VAL A 150 6.19 2.47 -2.00
CA VAL A 150 4.90 2.33 -2.68
C VAL A 150 3.79 3.06 -1.92
N VAL A 151 2.83 3.61 -2.68
CA VAL A 151 1.62 4.26 -2.16
C VAL A 151 0.42 3.39 -2.51
N ILE A 152 -0.38 3.01 -1.53
CA ILE A 152 -1.54 2.13 -1.69
C ILE A 152 -2.78 2.81 -1.12
N LYS A 153 -3.93 2.66 -1.80
CA LYS A 153 -5.19 3.25 -1.36
C LYS A 153 -5.95 2.30 -0.44
N TYR A 154 -6.46 2.81 0.67
CA TYR A 154 -7.34 2.07 1.59
C TYR A 154 -8.78 2.64 1.62
N PRO A 155 -9.82 1.81 1.85
CA PRO A 155 -9.76 0.37 2.00
C PRO A 155 -9.33 -0.30 0.71
N MET A 156 -8.47 -1.30 0.82
CA MET A 156 -7.97 -2.07 -0.30
C MET A 156 -9.11 -2.91 -0.90
N GLU A 157 -9.22 -2.91 -2.21
CA GLU A 157 -10.30 -3.55 -2.96
C GLU A 157 -9.81 -4.79 -3.72
N ARG A 158 -8.52 -4.89 -4.03
CA ARG A 158 -7.97 -5.96 -4.87
C ARG A 158 -6.59 -6.39 -4.38
N ALA A 159 -6.50 -7.57 -3.79
CA ALA A 159 -5.25 -8.17 -3.32
C ALA A 159 -4.98 -9.54 -3.93
N VAL A 160 -3.70 -9.79 -4.18
CA VAL A 160 -3.18 -11.13 -4.46
C VAL A 160 -2.32 -11.57 -3.29
N TYR A 161 -2.50 -12.80 -2.82
CA TYR A 161 -1.74 -13.35 -1.70
C TYR A 161 -0.83 -14.49 -2.16
N MET A 162 0.43 -14.45 -1.74
CA MET A 162 1.42 -15.49 -2.03
C MET A 162 1.32 -16.70 -1.09
N SER A 163 0.92 -16.48 0.17
CA SER A 163 0.93 -17.52 1.23
C SER A 163 -0.46 -17.75 1.81
N SER A 164 -0.79 -19.01 2.11
CA SER A 164 -2.01 -19.40 2.83
C SER A 164 -2.06 -18.84 4.24
N THR A 165 -0.91 -18.64 4.90
CA THR A 165 -0.83 -18.03 6.24
C THR A 165 -1.28 -16.57 6.21
N HIS A 166 -0.93 -15.82 5.16
CA HIS A 166 -1.39 -14.45 4.97
C HIS A 166 -2.91 -14.41 4.74
N VAL A 167 -3.43 -15.34 3.94
CA VAL A 167 -4.87 -15.49 3.70
C VAL A 167 -5.60 -15.86 4.99
N ALA A 168 -5.03 -16.73 5.84
CA ALA A 168 -5.62 -17.09 7.13
C ALA A 168 -5.72 -15.88 8.08
N MET A 169 -4.74 -14.98 8.10
CA MET A 169 -4.81 -13.73 8.86
C MET A 169 -5.86 -12.77 8.33
N ALA A 170 -5.92 -12.57 7.00
CA ALA A 170 -6.96 -11.75 6.37
C ALA A 170 -8.36 -12.34 6.63
N TYR A 171 -8.49 -13.66 6.56
CA TYR A 171 -9.73 -14.37 6.87
C TYR A 171 -10.13 -14.20 8.34
N ARG A 172 -9.19 -14.32 9.28
CA ARG A 172 -9.43 -14.08 10.70
C ARG A 172 -9.95 -12.66 10.93
N LEU A 173 -9.29 -11.67 10.32
CA LEU A 173 -9.72 -10.27 10.38
C LEU A 173 -11.13 -10.10 9.81
N TYR A 174 -11.44 -10.71 8.66
CA TYR A 174 -12.80 -10.73 8.09
C TYR A 174 -13.83 -11.24 9.09
N LYS A 175 -13.60 -12.42 9.71
CA LYS A 175 -14.57 -13.04 10.63
C LYS A 175 -14.74 -12.24 11.92
N GLU A 176 -13.63 -11.82 12.53
CA GLU A 176 -13.67 -11.24 13.88
C GLU A 176 -13.90 -9.72 13.89
N ALA A 177 -13.58 -9.01 12.79
CA ALA A 177 -13.93 -7.61 12.62
C ALA A 177 -15.25 -7.40 11.86
N ASP A 178 -15.95 -8.48 11.51
CA ASP A 178 -17.21 -8.48 10.76
C ASP A 178 -17.17 -7.59 9.49
N ASN A 179 -16.10 -7.74 8.71
CA ASN A 179 -15.87 -6.93 7.52
C ASN A 179 -15.70 -7.79 6.27
N ALA A 180 -16.81 -8.04 5.57
CA ALA A 180 -16.83 -8.79 4.32
C ALA A 180 -15.97 -8.16 3.21
N GLY A 181 -15.64 -6.87 3.30
CA GLY A 181 -14.74 -6.18 2.37
C GLY A 181 -13.34 -6.80 2.36
N VAL A 182 -12.87 -7.30 3.51
CA VAL A 182 -11.56 -7.97 3.62
C VAL A 182 -11.53 -9.22 2.75
N LEU A 183 -12.50 -10.12 2.90
CA LEU A 183 -12.59 -11.33 2.12
C LEU A 183 -12.85 -11.04 0.62
N LYS A 184 -13.78 -10.14 0.31
CA LYS A 184 -14.12 -9.74 -1.08
C LYS A 184 -12.95 -9.13 -1.83
N SER A 185 -12.00 -8.52 -1.12
CA SER A 185 -10.82 -7.93 -1.74
C SER A 185 -9.80 -8.96 -2.25
N ILE A 186 -9.89 -10.22 -1.81
CA ILE A 186 -8.99 -11.28 -2.28
C ILE A 186 -9.41 -11.64 -3.71
N VAL A 187 -8.58 -11.28 -4.70
CA VAL A 187 -8.88 -11.54 -6.12
C VAL A 187 -7.96 -12.61 -6.71
N GLY A 188 -6.87 -12.96 -6.03
CA GLY A 188 -6.00 -14.06 -6.45
C GLY A 188 -5.15 -14.63 -5.34
N ILE A 189 -4.80 -15.91 -5.47
CA ILE A 189 -3.90 -16.62 -4.53
C ILE A 189 -2.90 -17.46 -5.34
N MET A 190 -1.62 -17.41 -4.95
CA MET A 190 -0.60 -18.31 -5.50
C MET A 190 -0.77 -19.71 -4.88
N TRP A 191 -0.63 -20.77 -5.69
CA TRP A 191 -0.98 -22.16 -5.31
C TRP A 191 -2.44 -22.29 -4.84
N GLY A 192 -3.36 -21.49 -5.39
CA GLY A 192 -4.73 -21.40 -4.90
C GLY A 192 -5.49 -22.73 -4.95
N LYS A 193 -5.22 -23.60 -5.92
CA LYS A 193 -5.95 -24.87 -6.13
C LYS A 193 -5.10 -26.12 -5.92
N GLU A 194 -3.89 -25.95 -5.40
CA GLU A 194 -2.91 -27.02 -5.26
C GLU A 194 -2.94 -27.70 -3.88
N TYR A 195 -3.74 -27.18 -2.96
CA TYR A 195 -4.02 -27.78 -1.66
C TYR A 195 -5.44 -27.46 -1.19
N ASP A 196 -5.95 -28.29 -0.28
CA ASP A 196 -7.27 -28.10 0.32
C ASP A 196 -7.26 -26.90 1.28
N TRP A 197 -8.27 -26.04 1.20
CA TRP A 197 -8.40 -24.89 2.09
C TRP A 197 -9.22 -25.22 3.33
N TYR A 198 -8.68 -24.88 4.50
CA TYR A 198 -9.37 -25.00 5.79
C TYR A 198 -10.06 -23.69 6.18
N LEU A 199 -10.44 -22.91 5.17
CA LEU A 199 -11.13 -21.63 5.21
C LEU A 199 -12.32 -21.74 4.23
N PRO A 200 -13.51 -22.14 4.68
CA PRO A 200 -14.58 -22.62 3.80
C PRO A 200 -15.02 -21.58 2.76
N GLU A 201 -15.14 -20.31 3.14
CA GLU A 201 -15.47 -19.25 2.19
C GLU A 201 -14.37 -19.05 1.12
N VAL A 202 -13.09 -19.21 1.48
CA VAL A 202 -11.97 -19.13 0.51
C VAL A 202 -12.00 -20.31 -0.45
N ALA A 203 -12.24 -21.52 0.07
CA ALA A 203 -12.39 -22.73 -0.74
C ALA A 203 -13.50 -22.58 -1.78
N GLU A 204 -14.66 -22.07 -1.35
CA GLU A 204 -15.80 -21.85 -2.23
C GLU A 204 -15.53 -20.74 -3.26
N MET A 205 -14.87 -19.65 -2.87
CA MET A 205 -14.49 -18.57 -3.77
C MET A 205 -13.46 -19.00 -4.84
N LEU A 206 -12.55 -19.91 -4.52
CA LEU A 206 -11.64 -20.52 -5.50
C LEU A 206 -12.37 -21.47 -6.45
N LYS A 207 -13.33 -22.24 -5.92
CA LYS A 207 -14.15 -23.19 -6.69
C LYS A 207 -15.06 -22.45 -7.68
N ASN A 208 -15.71 -21.38 -7.25
CA ASN A 208 -16.62 -20.59 -8.10
C ASN A 208 -15.91 -19.55 -8.97
N GLY A 209 -14.59 -19.38 -8.81
CA GLY A 209 -13.76 -18.50 -9.64
C GLY A 209 -13.74 -17.03 -9.21
N SER A 210 -14.34 -16.68 -8.08
CA SER A 210 -14.24 -15.34 -7.48
C SER A 210 -12.80 -15.00 -7.06
N ILE A 211 -12.04 -16.01 -6.62
CA ILE A 211 -10.59 -15.92 -6.42
C ILE A 211 -9.91 -16.70 -7.55
N ALA A 212 -8.97 -16.06 -8.24
CA ALA A 212 -8.15 -16.72 -9.23
C ALA A 212 -6.98 -17.47 -8.57
N ASP A 213 -6.70 -18.69 -9.04
CA ASP A 213 -5.37 -19.28 -8.82
C ASP A 213 -4.40 -18.62 -9.80
N VAL A 214 -3.39 -17.94 -9.28
CA VAL A 214 -2.38 -17.24 -10.09
C VAL A 214 -1.11 -18.07 -10.25
N GLY A 215 -1.14 -19.36 -9.96
CA GLY A 215 -0.04 -20.30 -10.21
C GLY A 215 0.99 -20.34 -9.08
N PRO A 216 2.16 -20.98 -9.32
CA PRO A 216 3.11 -21.27 -8.26
C PRO A 216 3.77 -20.04 -7.63
N ALA A 217 4.04 -20.09 -6.32
CA ALA A 217 4.66 -19.01 -5.56
C ALA A 217 6.11 -18.69 -6.00
N TYR A 218 6.80 -19.61 -6.68
CA TYR A 218 8.14 -19.37 -7.23
C TYR A 218 8.11 -18.86 -8.69
N SER A 219 6.98 -19.00 -9.38
CA SER A 219 6.81 -18.60 -10.78
C SER A 219 5.33 -18.37 -11.11
N PRO A 220 4.70 -17.33 -10.54
CA PRO A 220 3.28 -17.09 -10.74
C PRO A 220 2.99 -16.61 -12.16
N ASN A 221 1.74 -16.71 -12.59
CA ASN A 221 1.25 -16.16 -13.84
C ASN A 221 1.12 -14.63 -13.73
N TYR A 222 2.20 -13.93 -14.08
CA TYR A 222 2.27 -12.47 -14.02
C TYR A 222 1.26 -11.76 -14.93
N GLU A 223 0.92 -12.34 -16.09
CA GLU A 223 -0.09 -11.78 -16.98
C GLU A 223 -1.47 -11.80 -16.32
N LEU A 224 -1.80 -12.90 -15.64
CA LEU A 224 -3.03 -13.01 -14.89
C LEU A 224 -3.05 -12.06 -13.69
N ILE A 225 -1.94 -11.95 -12.94
CA ILE A 225 -1.81 -10.96 -11.84
C ILE A 225 -2.04 -9.54 -12.38
N ALA A 226 -1.40 -9.16 -13.49
CA ALA A 226 -1.58 -7.84 -14.09
C ALA A 226 -3.04 -7.61 -14.55
N LYS A 227 -3.68 -8.64 -15.14
CA LYS A 227 -5.09 -8.60 -15.54
C LYS A 227 -6.04 -8.40 -14.35
N LEU A 228 -5.68 -8.96 -13.18
CA LEU A 228 -6.42 -8.75 -11.94
C LEU A 228 -6.27 -7.34 -11.38
N LYS A 229 -5.35 -6.49 -11.88
CA LYS A 229 -5.17 -5.09 -11.42
C LYS A 229 -5.18 -4.96 -9.89
N PRO A 230 -4.33 -5.69 -9.16
CA PRO A 230 -4.30 -5.60 -7.70
C PRO A 230 -3.86 -4.21 -7.24
N ASP A 231 -4.45 -3.73 -6.14
CA ASP A 231 -3.92 -2.61 -5.37
C ASP A 231 -2.58 -2.99 -4.72
N VAL A 232 -2.40 -4.27 -4.38
CA VAL A 232 -1.19 -4.82 -3.78
C VAL A 232 -1.09 -6.34 -3.93
N VAL A 233 0.14 -6.85 -4.01
CA VAL A 233 0.47 -8.27 -3.86
C VAL A 233 1.19 -8.48 -2.52
N PHE A 234 0.63 -9.31 -1.65
CA PHE A 234 1.26 -9.71 -0.39
C PHE A 234 2.19 -10.89 -0.65
N VAL A 235 3.49 -10.66 -0.54
CA VAL A 235 4.53 -11.67 -0.76
C VAL A 235 5.30 -11.94 0.52
N TYR A 236 5.97 -13.08 0.60
CA TYR A 236 7.04 -13.28 1.56
C TYR A 236 8.39 -13.21 0.84
N PHE A 237 9.45 -12.88 1.57
CA PHE A 237 10.82 -12.83 1.07
C PHE A 237 11.69 -13.89 1.73
N TYR A 238 12.36 -14.70 0.91
CA TYR A 238 13.45 -15.57 1.34
C TYR A 238 14.59 -15.46 0.31
N PRO A 239 15.86 -15.30 0.71
CA PRO A 239 16.98 -15.22 -0.22
C PRO A 239 17.42 -16.60 -0.71
N GLY A 240 18.08 -16.65 -1.87
CA GLY A 240 18.73 -17.86 -2.39
C GLY A 240 17.99 -18.54 -3.56
N PRO A 241 18.48 -19.70 -4.03
CA PRO A 241 18.00 -20.34 -5.26
C PRO A 241 16.57 -20.85 -5.19
N TYR A 242 16.05 -21.06 -3.98
CA TYR A 242 14.65 -21.42 -3.69
C TYR A 242 13.88 -20.25 -3.04
N GLY A 243 14.44 -19.05 -3.14
CA GLY A 243 13.87 -17.82 -2.63
C GLY A 243 12.79 -17.22 -3.52
N THR A 244 12.23 -16.11 -3.07
CA THR A 244 11.15 -15.36 -3.77
C THR A 244 11.65 -14.06 -4.40
N GLU A 245 12.97 -13.85 -4.44
CA GLU A 245 13.59 -12.66 -5.01
C GLU A 245 13.23 -12.43 -6.48
N SER A 246 13.15 -13.51 -7.28
CA SER A 246 12.75 -13.43 -8.69
C SER A 246 11.32 -12.89 -8.85
N VAL A 247 10.40 -13.29 -7.96
CA VAL A 247 9.01 -12.83 -7.97
C VAL A 247 8.95 -11.35 -7.63
N ILE A 248 9.66 -10.92 -6.59
CA ILE A 248 9.76 -9.51 -6.20
C ILE A 248 10.31 -8.66 -7.36
N LYS A 249 11.44 -9.04 -7.95
CA LYS A 249 12.04 -8.33 -9.09
C LYS A 249 11.07 -8.24 -10.26
N LYS A 250 10.29 -9.28 -10.52
CA LYS A 250 9.33 -9.28 -11.62
C LYS A 250 8.14 -8.37 -11.34
N LEU A 251 7.62 -8.33 -10.11
CA LEU A 251 6.58 -7.39 -9.70
C LEU A 251 7.05 -5.94 -9.86
N GLU A 252 8.29 -5.64 -9.46
CA GLU A 252 8.92 -4.33 -9.66
C GLU A 252 9.02 -3.94 -11.14
N GLN A 253 9.52 -4.84 -11.99
CA GLN A 253 9.63 -4.61 -13.44
C GLN A 253 8.28 -4.32 -14.11
N LEU A 254 7.20 -4.92 -13.59
CA LEU A 254 5.85 -4.75 -14.10
C LEU A 254 5.12 -3.55 -13.47
N GLY A 255 5.74 -2.86 -12.51
CA GLY A 255 5.11 -1.76 -11.77
C GLY A 255 3.91 -2.21 -10.93
N ILE A 256 3.87 -3.49 -10.52
CA ILE A 256 2.79 -4.04 -9.70
C ILE A 256 3.13 -3.79 -8.22
N PRO A 257 2.29 -3.05 -7.47
CA PRO A 257 2.52 -2.81 -6.05
C PRO A 257 2.63 -4.11 -5.26
N TYR A 258 3.62 -4.20 -4.36
CA TYR A 258 3.77 -5.37 -3.49
C TYR A 258 4.26 -4.95 -2.10
N VAL A 259 3.94 -5.77 -1.09
CA VAL A 259 4.40 -5.62 0.29
C VAL A 259 4.89 -6.96 0.82
N VAL A 260 5.91 -6.91 1.69
CA VAL A 260 6.54 -8.13 2.21
C VAL A 260 6.06 -8.43 3.62
N ILE A 261 5.42 -9.59 3.79
CA ILE A 261 5.07 -10.17 5.09
C ILE A 261 5.95 -11.40 5.29
N ASN A 262 6.76 -11.38 6.34
CA ASN A 262 7.58 -12.52 6.78
C ASN A 262 7.22 -12.91 8.22
N GLU A 263 5.93 -13.08 8.49
CA GLU A 263 5.44 -13.46 9.82
C GLU A 263 6.10 -14.76 10.30
N PHE A 264 6.41 -15.69 9.39
CA PHE A 264 7.07 -16.96 9.73
C PHE A 264 8.49 -16.78 10.30
N GLN A 265 9.14 -15.63 10.07
CA GLN A 265 10.46 -15.30 10.61
C GLN A 265 10.40 -14.67 12.00
N GLU A 266 9.22 -14.30 12.51
CA GLU A 266 9.09 -13.88 13.89
C GLU A 266 9.39 -15.07 14.83
N GLY A 267 10.25 -14.81 15.82
CA GLY A 267 10.67 -15.81 16.81
C GLY A 267 9.56 -16.17 17.80
N ASP A 268 8.65 -15.24 18.07
CA ASP A 268 7.53 -15.40 19.00
C ASP A 268 6.25 -15.76 18.22
N PRO A 269 5.51 -16.84 18.58
CA PRO A 269 4.22 -17.17 18.00
C PRO A 269 3.19 -16.03 18.05
N LEU A 270 3.17 -15.23 19.13
CA LEU A 270 2.35 -14.03 19.22
C LEU A 270 2.83 -12.95 18.24
N GLY A 271 4.14 -12.83 18.02
CA GLY A 271 4.72 -11.96 17.00
C GLY A 271 4.23 -12.32 15.60
N ARG A 272 4.09 -13.61 15.29
CA ARG A 272 3.49 -14.08 14.02
C ARG A 272 2.06 -13.59 13.89
N ALA A 273 1.21 -13.85 14.88
CA ALA A 273 -0.20 -13.46 14.82
C ALA A 273 -0.41 -11.93 14.81
N GLU A 274 0.51 -11.15 15.35
CA GLU A 274 0.40 -9.70 15.40
C GLU A 274 0.44 -9.04 14.02
N TRP A 275 0.93 -9.75 12.98
CA TRP A 275 0.84 -9.32 11.58
C TRP A 275 -0.60 -9.14 11.08
N ILE A 276 -1.62 -9.61 11.81
CA ILE A 276 -3.01 -9.23 11.55
C ILE A 276 -3.21 -7.71 11.60
N LYS A 277 -2.46 -6.99 12.45
CA LYS A 277 -2.49 -5.52 12.54
C LYS A 277 -1.94 -4.86 11.27
N PHE A 278 -0.90 -5.45 10.68
CA PHE A 278 -0.32 -4.99 9.40
C PHE A 278 -1.36 -5.09 8.28
N ILE A 279 -2.01 -6.24 8.14
CA ILE A 279 -3.08 -6.43 7.14
C ILE A 279 -4.25 -5.49 7.42
N ALA A 280 -4.63 -5.29 8.68
CA ALA A 280 -5.76 -4.45 9.06
C ALA A 280 -5.60 -2.96 8.67
N ALA A 281 -4.36 -2.45 8.59
CA ALA A 281 -4.11 -1.09 8.14
C ALA A 281 -4.61 -0.83 6.71
N PHE A 282 -4.55 -1.84 5.83
CA PHE A 282 -5.05 -1.76 4.44
C PHE A 282 -6.57 -1.61 4.34
N TYR A 283 -7.29 -1.74 5.45
CA TYR A 283 -8.74 -1.61 5.51
C TYR A 283 -9.22 -0.56 6.53
N ASN A 284 -8.30 0.18 7.15
CA ASN A 284 -8.58 1.07 8.29
C ASN A 284 -9.19 0.34 9.51
N LEU A 285 -8.77 -0.90 9.75
CA LEU A 285 -9.27 -1.78 10.82
C LEU A 285 -8.25 -1.99 11.95
N THR A 286 -7.28 -1.08 12.10
CA THR A 286 -6.19 -1.21 13.08
C THR A 286 -6.71 -1.31 14.52
N SER A 287 -7.74 -0.54 14.87
CA SER A 287 -8.40 -0.63 16.19
C SER A 287 -9.04 -2.00 16.45
N ALA A 288 -9.76 -2.55 15.47
CA ALA A 288 -10.35 -3.88 15.57
C ALA A 288 -9.27 -4.98 15.70
N ALA A 289 -8.20 -4.88 14.92
CA ALA A 289 -7.08 -5.81 14.99
C ALA A 289 -6.32 -5.75 16.32
N VAL A 290 -6.20 -4.57 16.94
CA VAL A 290 -5.69 -4.45 18.32
C VAL A 290 -6.60 -5.18 19.30
N GLY A 291 -7.92 -5.04 19.18
CA GLY A 291 -8.89 -5.78 20.00
C GLY A 291 -8.76 -7.31 19.85
N ILE A 292 -8.72 -7.79 18.60
CA ILE A 292 -8.53 -9.22 18.28
C ILE A 292 -7.22 -9.74 18.89
N PHE A 293 -6.13 -8.99 18.70
CA PHE A 293 -4.83 -9.36 19.25
C PHE A 293 -4.78 -9.40 20.77
N ASN A 294 -5.44 -8.44 21.44
CA ASN A 294 -5.56 -8.48 22.89
C ASN A 294 -6.30 -9.73 23.38
N GLY A 295 -7.32 -10.18 22.64
CA GLY A 295 -8.02 -11.44 22.90
C GLY A 295 -7.11 -12.66 22.77
N ILE A 296 -6.31 -12.71 21.69
CA ILE A 296 -5.28 -13.74 21.47
C ILE A 296 -4.31 -13.79 22.65
N GLU A 297 -3.74 -12.64 23.03
CA GLU A 297 -2.75 -12.56 24.10
C GLU A 297 -3.34 -12.98 25.46
N ASN A 298 -4.56 -12.54 25.77
CA ASN A 298 -5.23 -12.91 27.02
C ASN A 298 -5.49 -14.41 27.09
N LYS A 299 -5.98 -15.03 26.02
CA LYS A 299 -6.20 -16.49 25.97
C LYS A 299 -4.87 -17.24 26.11
N TRP A 300 -3.83 -16.79 25.39
CA TRP A 300 -2.49 -17.35 25.49
C TRP A 300 -1.94 -17.32 26.92
N ARG A 301 -1.99 -16.16 27.59
CA ARG A 301 -1.52 -16.01 28.99
C ARG A 301 -2.34 -16.85 29.96
N GLY A 302 -3.65 -16.96 29.74
CA GLY A 302 -4.54 -17.82 30.51
C GLY A 302 -4.13 -19.29 30.44
N LEU A 303 -3.86 -19.79 29.22
CA LEU A 303 -3.41 -21.18 29.00
C LEU A 303 -2.06 -21.47 29.66
N VAL A 304 -1.09 -20.56 29.53
CA VAL A 304 0.22 -20.71 30.20
C VAL A 304 0.07 -20.77 31.71
N SER A 305 -0.80 -19.93 32.27
CA SER A 305 -1.05 -19.89 33.72
C SER A 305 -1.77 -21.15 34.21
N LEU A 306 -2.70 -21.68 33.42
CA LEU A 306 -3.49 -22.88 33.75
C LEU A 306 -2.60 -24.11 34.02
N VAL A 307 -1.48 -24.25 33.29
CA VAL A 307 -0.59 -25.42 33.36
C VAL A 307 0.73 -25.16 34.09
N ALA A 308 0.91 -23.96 34.67
CA ALA A 308 2.19 -23.51 35.21
C ALA A 308 2.75 -24.44 36.30
N ASP A 309 1.85 -24.91 37.19
CA ASP A 309 2.15 -25.70 38.39
C ASP A 309 1.86 -27.20 38.24
N LEU A 310 1.53 -27.66 37.03
CA LEU A 310 1.28 -29.08 36.78
C LEU A 310 2.58 -29.86 36.58
N ASP A 311 2.53 -31.16 36.87
CA ASP A 311 3.59 -32.11 36.55
C ASP A 311 3.86 -32.10 35.05
N ARG A 312 5.12 -32.00 34.63
CA ARG A 312 5.44 -31.78 33.21
C ARG A 312 5.77 -33.08 32.45
N PRO A 313 4.84 -33.64 31.65
CA PRO A 313 5.10 -34.86 30.88
C PRO A 313 6.22 -34.65 29.87
N ARG A 314 6.95 -35.72 29.56
CA ARG A 314 8.02 -35.68 28.56
C ARG A 314 7.42 -35.86 27.17
N VAL A 315 7.59 -34.85 26.32
CA VAL A 315 7.05 -34.80 24.96
C VAL A 315 8.17 -34.96 23.95
N ALA A 316 8.04 -35.96 23.08
CA ALA A 316 8.85 -36.08 21.88
C ALA A 316 8.12 -35.39 20.73
N TRP A 317 8.83 -34.56 19.96
CA TRP A 317 8.30 -33.94 18.75
C TRP A 317 9.38 -33.99 17.68
N PHE A 318 9.14 -34.75 16.61
CA PHE A 318 10.14 -34.98 15.56
C PHE A 318 9.51 -35.48 14.26
N ILE A 319 10.32 -35.51 13.20
CA ILE A 319 10.05 -36.31 12.00
C ILE A 319 11.25 -37.22 11.73
N ILE A 320 11.03 -38.34 11.04
CA ILE A 320 12.11 -39.22 10.54
C ILE A 320 12.19 -39.06 9.03
N TYR A 321 13.40 -38.79 8.53
CA TYR A 321 13.67 -38.68 7.10
C TYR A 321 14.98 -39.39 6.77
N GLY A 322 14.96 -40.31 5.80
CA GLY A 322 16.14 -41.11 5.43
C GLY A 322 16.72 -41.94 6.57
N GLY A 323 15.88 -42.44 7.49
CA GLY A 323 16.29 -43.21 8.67
C GLY A 323 16.88 -42.39 9.82
N VAL A 324 16.94 -41.06 9.69
CA VAL A 324 17.45 -40.13 10.71
C VAL A 324 16.29 -39.41 11.37
N LEU A 325 16.29 -39.35 12.71
CA LEU A 325 15.34 -38.56 13.49
C LEU A 325 15.81 -37.10 13.55
N TYR A 326 14.91 -36.20 13.14
CA TYR A 326 15.08 -34.75 13.19
C TYR A 326 14.18 -34.16 14.30
N PRO A 327 14.76 -33.78 15.45
CA PRO A 327 14.04 -33.15 16.54
C PRO A 327 13.42 -31.82 16.08
N ALA A 328 12.24 -31.48 16.63
CA ALA A 328 11.62 -30.20 16.38
C ALA A 328 12.52 -29.03 16.83
N GLY A 329 12.44 -27.92 16.09
CA GLY A 329 13.24 -26.71 16.33
C GLY A 329 12.78 -25.93 17.57
N ALA A 330 13.50 -24.84 17.88
CA ALA A 330 13.32 -24.06 19.10
C ALA A 330 11.86 -23.62 19.36
N GLY A 331 11.11 -23.21 18.32
CA GLY A 331 9.72 -22.77 18.47
C GLY A 331 8.78 -23.86 19.01
N ALA A 332 8.89 -25.09 18.50
CA ALA A 332 8.09 -26.21 19.00
C ALA A 332 8.49 -26.60 20.44
N ARG A 333 9.77 -26.50 20.78
CA ARG A 333 10.27 -26.75 22.15
C ARG A 333 9.70 -25.74 23.13
N GLU A 334 9.65 -24.48 22.72
CA GLU A 334 9.06 -23.41 23.52
C GLU A 334 7.55 -23.59 23.68
N LEU A 335 6.84 -23.98 22.62
CA LEU A 335 5.41 -24.31 22.71
C LEU A 335 5.14 -25.45 23.69
N ILE A 336 5.95 -26.52 23.68
CA ILE A 336 5.85 -27.61 24.66
C ILE A 336 6.04 -27.07 26.07
N ARG A 337 7.05 -26.22 26.29
CA ARG A 337 7.34 -25.63 27.61
C ARG A 337 6.17 -24.78 28.11
N LEU A 338 5.60 -23.95 27.24
CA LEU A 338 4.46 -23.09 27.54
C LEU A 338 3.18 -23.89 27.80
N ALA A 339 3.02 -25.02 27.12
CA ALA A 339 1.92 -25.96 27.33
C ALA A 339 2.13 -26.90 28.52
N GLY A 340 3.10 -26.64 29.41
CA GLY A 340 3.34 -27.41 30.62
C GLY A 340 4.15 -28.71 30.42
N GLY A 341 4.71 -28.95 29.24
CA GLY A 341 5.53 -30.14 28.96
C GLY A 341 7.04 -29.93 29.15
N ARG A 342 7.79 -31.02 29.05
CA ARG A 342 9.27 -31.03 28.92
C ARG A 342 9.67 -31.70 27.62
N TYR A 343 10.48 -31.05 26.81
CA TYR A 343 10.92 -31.60 25.54
C TYR A 343 11.96 -32.72 25.71
N ALA A 344 11.75 -33.86 25.05
CA ALA A 344 12.58 -35.07 25.24
C ALA A 344 14.01 -34.95 24.66
N TYR A 345 14.21 -34.17 23.58
CA TYR A 345 15.46 -34.17 22.80
C TYR A 345 16.13 -32.80 22.70
N ALA A 346 16.07 -31.99 23.77
CA ALA A 346 16.53 -30.60 23.77
C ALA A 346 18.01 -30.42 23.35
N ASN A 347 18.87 -31.39 23.63
CA ASN A 347 20.32 -31.31 23.39
C ASN A 347 20.76 -31.91 22.04
N TYR A 348 19.81 -32.26 21.17
CA TYR A 348 20.13 -32.94 19.91
C TYR A 348 19.65 -32.12 18.70
N SER A 349 20.53 -32.00 17.70
CA SER A 349 20.21 -31.50 16.35
C SER A 349 19.81 -32.64 15.42
N ARG A 350 20.35 -33.84 15.66
CA ARG A 350 19.98 -35.13 15.09
C ARG A 350 20.13 -36.18 16.18
N VAL A 351 19.24 -37.18 16.22
CA VAL A 351 19.31 -38.27 17.20
C VAL A 351 19.37 -39.59 16.45
N ASP A 352 20.36 -40.42 16.78
CA ASP A 352 20.33 -41.81 16.36
C ASP A 352 19.15 -42.51 17.03
N LEU A 353 18.41 -43.32 16.29
CA LEU A 353 17.26 -44.02 16.85
C LEU A 353 17.66 -44.98 17.97
N GLU A 354 18.90 -45.48 18.02
CA GLU A 354 19.36 -46.27 19.17
C GLU A 354 19.31 -45.49 20.49
N VAL A 355 19.62 -44.19 20.46
CA VAL A 355 19.53 -43.30 21.64
C VAL A 355 18.08 -43.09 22.05
N VAL A 356 17.17 -43.01 21.07
CA VAL A 356 15.72 -42.89 21.28
C VAL A 356 15.17 -44.15 21.95
N LEU A 357 15.57 -45.33 21.46
CA LEU A 357 15.14 -46.62 21.98
C LEU A 357 15.67 -46.89 23.40
N LYS A 358 16.87 -46.40 23.73
CA LYS A 358 17.41 -46.48 25.09
C LYS A 358 16.52 -45.74 26.12
N HIS A 359 15.84 -44.68 25.68
CA HIS A 359 14.92 -43.88 26.51
C HIS A 359 13.46 -44.11 26.13
N LYS A 360 13.11 -45.28 25.56
CA LYS A 360 11.77 -45.58 25.03
C LYS A 360 10.62 -45.45 26.04
N ASN A 361 10.93 -45.58 27.33
CA ASN A 361 9.98 -45.44 28.43
C ASN A 361 9.94 -44.04 29.05
N ASP A 362 10.86 -43.15 28.67
CA ASP A 362 11.03 -41.81 29.24
C ASP A 362 10.28 -40.73 28.44
N VAL A 363 9.42 -41.15 27.52
CA VAL A 363 8.57 -40.26 26.72
C VAL A 363 7.12 -40.64 27.00
N ASP A 364 6.29 -39.65 27.27
CA ASP A 364 4.87 -39.83 27.56
C ASP A 364 4.00 -39.60 26.34
N ILE A 365 4.42 -38.68 25.46
CA ILE A 365 3.64 -38.21 24.30
C ILE A 365 4.57 -38.08 23.09
N LEU A 366 4.06 -38.47 21.92
CA LEU A 366 4.72 -38.26 20.64
C LEU A 366 3.90 -37.33 19.75
N VAL A 367 4.53 -36.27 19.25
CA VAL A 367 4.03 -35.39 18.18
C VAL A 367 4.86 -35.63 16.92
N TRP A 368 4.26 -36.23 15.91
CA TRP A 368 4.85 -36.39 14.58
C TRP A 368 4.81 -35.06 13.83
N SER A 369 5.98 -34.54 13.45
CA SER A 369 6.15 -33.24 12.79
C SER A 369 5.82 -33.29 11.30
N GLY A 370 4.60 -33.72 10.97
CA GLY A 370 4.09 -33.77 9.61
C GLY A 370 2.60 -34.09 9.57
N TYR A 371 1.95 -33.72 8.47
CA TYR A 371 0.58 -34.17 8.16
C TYR A 371 0.63 -35.34 7.17
N GLY A 372 -0.51 -35.98 6.93
CA GLY A 372 -0.66 -37.05 5.94
C GLY A 372 -0.64 -38.47 6.52
N VAL A 373 -0.09 -38.64 7.73
CA VAL A 373 -0.25 -39.88 8.51
C VAL A 373 -1.61 -39.88 9.21
N LYS A 374 -2.32 -41.01 9.19
CA LYS A 374 -3.69 -41.14 9.74
C LYS A 374 -3.76 -42.08 10.94
N THR A 375 -2.86 -43.06 10.99
CA THR A 375 -2.80 -44.06 12.07
C THR A 375 -1.39 -44.19 12.62
N ILE A 376 -1.28 -44.85 13.78
CA ILE A 376 0.01 -45.23 14.35
C ILE A 376 0.79 -46.15 13.39
N ASP A 377 0.10 -47.05 12.69
CA ASP A 377 0.73 -47.93 11.70
C ASP A 377 1.43 -47.17 10.57
N ASP A 378 0.94 -45.97 10.20
CA ASP A 378 1.57 -45.17 9.15
C ASP A 378 2.96 -44.70 9.56
N ILE A 379 3.16 -44.29 10.82
CA ILE A 379 4.48 -43.91 11.32
C ILE A 379 5.38 -45.14 11.58
N ILE A 380 4.81 -46.29 11.95
CA ILE A 380 5.55 -47.54 12.11
C ILE A 380 6.06 -48.06 10.76
N LYS A 381 5.32 -47.88 9.66
CA LYS A 381 5.80 -48.22 8.31
C LYS A 381 7.02 -47.39 7.91
N ILE A 382 7.10 -46.13 8.36
CA ILE A 382 8.25 -45.26 8.11
C ILE A 382 9.45 -45.71 8.94
N GLU A 383 9.23 -46.04 10.22
CA GLU A 383 10.27 -46.54 11.11
C GLU A 383 9.72 -47.61 12.07
N PRO A 384 9.94 -48.91 11.76
CA PRO A 384 9.37 -50.02 12.53
C PRO A 384 9.77 -50.04 14.01
N ARG A 385 10.92 -49.48 14.35
CA ARG A 385 11.41 -49.43 15.73
C ARG A 385 10.58 -48.48 16.62
N LEU A 386 9.78 -47.56 16.04
CA LEU A 386 8.88 -46.70 16.82
C LEU A 386 7.84 -47.47 17.64
N LYS A 387 7.51 -48.71 17.25
CA LYS A 387 6.59 -49.58 18.00
C LYS A 387 7.01 -49.84 19.45
N GLU A 388 8.29 -49.64 19.77
CA GLU A 388 8.83 -49.83 21.12
C GLU A 388 8.64 -48.61 22.03
N LEU A 389 8.26 -47.46 21.49
CA LEU A 389 8.09 -46.24 22.28
C LEU A 389 6.81 -46.31 23.12
N ARG A 390 6.92 -45.99 24.41
CA ARG A 390 5.78 -45.87 25.33
C ARG A 390 4.60 -45.06 24.76
N PRO A 391 4.74 -43.87 24.15
CA PRO A 391 3.60 -43.14 23.58
C PRO A 391 2.92 -43.90 22.43
N VAL A 392 3.67 -44.70 21.66
CA VAL A 392 3.13 -45.52 20.57
C VAL A 392 2.33 -46.69 21.13
N ILE A 393 2.87 -47.38 22.14
CA ILE A 393 2.20 -48.49 22.84
C ILE A 393 0.91 -48.02 23.53
N LEU A 394 0.94 -46.83 24.15
CA LEU A 394 -0.21 -46.27 24.88
C LEU A 394 -1.18 -45.47 24.00
N GLY A 395 -0.91 -45.35 22.69
CA GLY A 395 -1.74 -44.56 21.78
C GLY A 395 -1.79 -43.06 22.10
N ARG A 396 -0.73 -42.50 22.69
CA ARG A 396 -0.53 -41.05 22.91
C ARG A 396 0.31 -40.44 21.80
N VAL A 397 -0.14 -40.63 20.57
CA VAL A 397 0.53 -40.15 19.35
C VAL A 397 -0.37 -39.16 18.63
N TYR A 398 0.21 -38.02 18.26
CA TYR A 398 -0.46 -36.95 17.54
C TYR A 398 0.37 -36.58 16.31
N ALA A 399 -0.28 -36.04 15.29
CA ALA A 399 0.37 -35.50 14.09
C ALA A 399 -0.26 -34.15 13.74
N TYR A 400 0.32 -33.44 12.76
CA TYR A 400 -0.32 -32.23 12.25
C TYR A 400 -1.59 -32.59 11.49
N SER A 401 -2.65 -31.83 11.73
CA SER A 401 -3.78 -31.82 10.81
C SER A 401 -3.34 -31.17 9.49
N PRO A 402 -4.07 -31.39 8.38
CA PRO A 402 -3.72 -30.71 7.14
C PRO A 402 -3.99 -29.19 7.18
N ALA A 403 -4.70 -28.69 8.21
CA ALA A 403 -4.89 -27.25 8.45
C ALA A 403 -3.69 -26.58 9.13
N PHE A 404 -2.78 -27.35 9.74
CA PHE A 404 -1.72 -26.84 10.60
C PHE A 404 -0.89 -25.73 9.94
N TYR A 405 -0.43 -25.95 8.71
CA TYR A 405 0.41 -25.00 8.00
C TYR A 405 -0.33 -23.75 7.50
N GLN A 406 -1.67 -23.79 7.42
CA GLN A 406 -2.47 -22.61 7.06
C GLN A 406 -2.78 -21.77 8.30
N LEU A 407 -3.11 -22.42 9.43
CA LEU A 407 -3.77 -21.75 10.54
C LEU A 407 -2.84 -21.45 11.74
N SER A 408 -1.77 -22.20 11.94
CA SER A 408 -0.94 -22.11 13.17
C SER A 408 -0.38 -20.71 13.46
N ASN A 409 0.03 -19.95 12.44
CA ASN A 409 0.54 -18.58 12.61
C ASN A 409 -0.59 -17.58 12.92
N ALA A 410 -1.78 -17.79 12.38
CA ALA A 410 -2.92 -16.89 12.56
C ALA A 410 -3.68 -17.16 13.87
N TYR A 411 -3.57 -18.36 14.44
CA TYR A 411 -4.27 -18.81 15.65
C TYR A 411 -3.31 -19.46 16.68
N PRO A 412 -2.27 -18.75 17.15
CA PRO A 412 -1.30 -19.30 18.09
C PRO A 412 -1.94 -19.72 19.42
N GLU A 413 -2.96 -19.01 19.90
CA GLU A 413 -3.71 -19.36 21.10
C GLU A 413 -4.42 -20.71 20.97
N LYS A 414 -4.86 -21.07 19.76
CA LYS A 414 -5.46 -22.38 19.48
C LYS A 414 -4.39 -23.47 19.38
N LEU A 415 -3.24 -23.14 18.79
CA LEU A 415 -2.09 -24.04 18.77
C LEU A 415 -1.65 -24.42 20.20
N LEU A 416 -1.56 -23.43 21.08
CA LEU A 416 -1.22 -23.66 22.49
C LEU A 416 -2.33 -24.42 23.22
N GLU A 417 -3.60 -24.08 23.00
CA GLU A 417 -4.75 -24.76 23.60
C GLU A 417 -4.78 -26.25 23.27
N GLU A 418 -4.62 -26.61 21.98
CA GLU A 418 -4.61 -28.01 21.57
C GLU A 418 -3.39 -28.77 22.12
N LEU A 419 -2.24 -28.09 22.30
CA LEU A 419 -1.10 -28.68 22.99
C LEU A 419 -1.37 -28.90 24.48
N VAL A 420 -2.06 -27.97 25.15
CA VAL A 420 -2.52 -28.16 26.54
C VAL A 420 -3.46 -29.37 26.62
N TRP A 421 -4.40 -29.55 25.67
CA TRP A 421 -5.26 -30.75 25.62
C TRP A 421 -4.47 -32.05 25.44
N ILE A 422 -3.39 -32.01 24.65
CA ILE A 422 -2.53 -33.17 24.38
C ILE A 422 -1.72 -33.56 25.63
N ILE A 423 -1.15 -32.55 26.31
CA ILE A 423 -0.21 -32.72 27.41
C ILE A 423 -0.95 -32.93 28.74
N HIS A 424 -1.98 -32.12 29.00
CA HIS A 424 -2.75 -32.03 30.24
C HIS A 424 -4.27 -32.17 30.00
N PRO A 425 -4.77 -33.30 29.48
CA PRO A 425 -6.20 -33.51 29.27
C PRO A 425 -7.03 -33.41 30.57
N GLU A 426 -6.39 -33.59 31.73
CA GLU A 426 -6.99 -33.40 33.06
C GLU A 426 -7.25 -31.94 33.43
N ALA A 427 -6.42 -31.02 32.93
CA ALA A 427 -6.55 -29.58 33.21
C ALA A 427 -7.49 -28.90 32.23
N ALA A 428 -7.52 -29.38 30.98
CA ALA A 428 -8.44 -28.91 29.95
C ALA A 428 -8.89 -30.10 29.11
N PRO A 429 -10.15 -30.56 29.27
CA PRO A 429 -10.70 -31.64 28.45
C PRO A 429 -10.58 -31.31 26.95
N PRO A 430 -10.10 -32.25 26.12
CA PRO A 430 -9.94 -32.00 24.69
C PRO A 430 -11.25 -31.63 24.00
N GLY A 431 -11.25 -30.52 23.27
CA GLY A 431 -12.32 -30.15 22.36
C GLY A 431 -12.11 -30.71 20.95
N ASN A 432 -12.61 -30.00 19.95
CA ASN A 432 -12.42 -30.36 18.55
C ASN A 432 -11.03 -29.92 18.07
N PHE A 433 -10.12 -30.88 17.93
CA PHE A 433 -8.82 -30.66 17.32
C PHE A 433 -8.96 -30.12 15.90
N THR A 434 -8.22 -29.06 15.60
CA THR A 434 -8.16 -28.42 14.28
C THR A 434 -6.74 -28.35 13.76
N LEU A 435 -5.72 -28.22 14.62
CA LEU A 435 -4.31 -28.12 14.25
C LEU A 435 -3.58 -29.46 14.40
N PHE A 436 -4.02 -30.30 15.31
CA PHE A 436 -3.49 -31.66 15.47
C PHE A 436 -4.51 -32.73 15.11
N VAL A 437 -4.05 -33.96 14.94
CA VAL A 437 -4.88 -35.16 14.88
C VAL A 437 -4.29 -36.20 15.81
N LYS A 438 -5.13 -36.88 16.60
CA LYS A 438 -4.71 -38.06 17.36
C LYS A 438 -4.64 -39.24 16.41
N LEU A 439 -3.47 -39.90 16.34
CA LEU A 439 -3.31 -41.12 15.55
C LEU A 439 -3.95 -42.28 16.31
N LYS A 440 -4.81 -43.01 15.60
CA LYS A 440 -5.48 -44.21 16.13
C LYS A 440 -4.63 -45.45 15.96
#